data_AF-A0A3N5K734-F1
#
_entry.id   AF-A0A3N5K734-F1
#
_cell.length_a   1.000
_cell.length_b   1.000
_cell.length_c   1.000
_cell.angle_alpha   90.00
_cell.angle_beta   90.00
_cell.angle_gamma   90.00
#
_symmetry.space_group_name_H-M   'P 1'
#
loop_
_entity.id
_entity.type
_entity.pdbx_description
1 polymer ?
#
loop_
_entity_poly.entity_id
_entity_poly.type
_entity_poly.pdbx_seq_one_letter_code
_entity_poly.pdbx_strand_id
1 'polypeptide(L)'
;AGEPLPGPSALAELTRELFHRGYSEAVTVALAPREQAPFLAAGFSVREELHLLVHRLSPLPRRAGPLTGPRTGPRTGPRTRRARNEDWTGILATDSEAFSDFWRLGRHGLLQAMAATPVRRLRVMSGAVSDSASADDVIGYALTGRAGAAGYLQRLAVRPDAQGRGVGRALVLDGLHWLRRHRVERVLVNTQLANARALDLYLGVGFTIETDRLAVLRFPLTDGGER
;
A
#
# COMPACT_ATOMS: atom_id res chain seq x y z
N ALA A 1 -7.61 22.26 -1.83
CA ALA A 1 -8.16 22.29 -0.47
C ALA A 1 -8.61 20.87 -0.14
N GLY A 2 -8.24 20.32 1.01
CA GLY A 2 -8.73 19.01 1.44
C GLY A 2 -10.23 19.07 1.73
N GLU A 3 -10.91 17.93 1.72
CA GLU A 3 -12.28 17.86 2.19
C GLU A 3 -12.35 18.38 3.65
N PRO A 4 -13.44 19.07 4.03
CA PRO A 4 -13.60 19.53 5.40
C PRO A 4 -13.59 18.32 6.35
N LEU A 5 -12.82 18.45 7.43
CA LEU A 5 -12.77 17.41 8.46
C LEU A 5 -14.16 17.27 9.11
N PRO A 6 -14.57 16.04 9.47
CA PRO A 6 -15.88 15.83 10.08
C PRO A 6 -15.95 16.50 11.44
N GLY A 7 -17.08 17.16 11.71
CA GLY A 7 -17.38 17.70 13.03
C GLY A 7 -17.72 16.59 14.04
N PRO A 8 -17.66 16.87 15.36
CA PRO A 8 -17.95 15.88 16.40
C PRO A 8 -19.34 15.23 16.28
N SER A 9 -20.37 16.01 15.93
CA SER A 9 -21.74 15.49 15.75
C SER A 9 -21.84 14.49 14.59
N ALA A 10 -21.19 14.78 13.46
CA ALA A 10 -21.16 13.89 12.30
C ALA A 10 -20.46 12.56 12.63
N LEU A 11 -19.39 12.59 13.44
CA LEU A 11 -18.72 11.38 13.89
C LEU A 11 -19.60 10.55 14.83
N ALA A 12 -20.33 11.19 15.74
CA ALA A 12 -21.25 10.52 16.65
C ALA A 12 -22.46 9.90 15.92
N GLU A 13 -22.99 10.58 14.91
CA GLU A 13 -24.05 10.03 14.05
C GLU A 13 -23.55 8.81 13.26
N LEU A 14 -22.35 8.91 12.66
CA LEU A 14 -21.75 7.82 11.90
C LEU A 14 -21.48 6.59 12.77
N THR A 15 -20.92 6.75 13.97
CA THR A 15 -20.66 5.61 14.85
C THR A 15 -21.95 4.93 15.30
N ARG A 16 -22.99 5.69 15.63
CA ARG A 16 -24.32 5.14 15.97
C ARG A 16 -24.93 4.39 14.79
N GLU A 17 -24.84 4.95 13.59
CA GLU A 17 -25.33 4.29 12.37
C GLU A 17 -24.60 2.97 12.11
N LEU A 18 -23.27 2.96 12.21
CA LEU A 18 -22.46 1.75 12.04
C LEU A 18 -22.83 0.68 13.07
N PHE A 19 -23.05 1.07 14.33
CA PHE A 19 -23.51 0.16 15.37
C PHE A 19 -24.86 -0.48 15.02
N HIS A 20 -25.86 0.31 14.61
CA HIS A 20 -27.18 -0.21 14.20
C HIS A 20 -27.14 -1.12 12.96
N ARG A 21 -26.13 -0.95 12.10
CA ARG A 21 -25.87 -1.84 10.96
C ARG A 21 -25.15 -3.13 11.35
N GLY A 22 -24.85 -3.33 12.64
CA GLY A 22 -24.24 -4.55 13.18
C GLY A 22 -22.71 -4.58 13.13
N TYR A 23 -22.05 -3.44 12.90
CA TYR A 23 -20.59 -3.35 12.99
C TYR A 23 -20.14 -3.26 14.46
N SER A 24 -19.01 -3.89 14.78
CA SER A 24 -18.44 -3.93 16.14
C SER A 24 -17.31 -2.93 16.37
N GLU A 25 -16.73 -2.38 15.30
CA GLU A 25 -15.64 -1.40 15.37
C GLU A 25 -15.67 -0.50 14.14
N ALA A 26 -15.42 0.79 14.33
CA ALA A 26 -15.12 1.73 13.25
C ALA A 26 -13.61 1.97 13.19
N VAL A 27 -13.05 2.01 11.98
CA VAL A 27 -11.61 2.21 11.75
C VAL A 27 -11.43 3.26 10.65
N THR A 28 -10.49 4.18 10.86
CA THR A 28 -10.16 5.22 9.88
C THR A 28 -9.18 4.71 8.82
N VAL A 29 -9.07 5.45 7.72
CA VAL A 29 -7.83 5.41 6.91
C VAL A 29 -6.65 5.94 7.72
N ALA A 30 -5.43 5.84 7.20
CA ALA A 30 -4.27 6.47 7.82
C ALA A 30 -4.40 8.00 7.78
N LEU A 31 -4.45 8.63 8.95
CA LEU A 31 -4.66 10.08 9.12
C LEU A 31 -3.35 10.79 9.47
N ALA A 32 -3.11 11.94 8.85
CA ALA A 32 -2.04 12.85 9.25
C ALA A 32 -2.36 13.51 10.61
N PRO A 33 -1.38 14.05 11.35
CA PRO A 33 -1.58 14.56 12.71
C PRO A 33 -2.74 15.58 12.84
N ARG A 34 -2.90 16.48 11.86
CA ARG A 34 -3.99 17.45 11.84
C ARG A 34 -5.38 16.82 11.65
N GLU A 35 -5.44 15.71 10.92
CA GLU A 35 -6.69 15.01 10.61
C GLU A 35 -7.13 14.10 11.76
N GLN A 36 -6.21 13.72 12.65
CA GLN A 36 -6.50 12.88 13.81
C GLN A 36 -7.31 13.61 14.89
N ALA A 37 -7.08 14.92 15.05
CA ALA A 37 -7.66 15.74 16.13
C ALA A 37 -9.19 15.58 16.33
N PRO A 38 -10.04 15.70 15.30
CA PRO A 38 -11.49 15.55 15.47
C PRO A 38 -11.90 14.13 15.90
N PHE A 39 -11.20 13.09 15.42
CA PHE A 39 -11.48 11.70 15.79
C PHE A 39 -11.07 11.41 17.24
N LEU A 40 -9.90 11.88 17.65
CA LEU A 40 -9.44 11.73 19.04
C LEU A 40 -10.38 12.47 20.00
N ALA A 41 -10.84 13.67 19.65
CA ALA A 41 -11.84 14.41 20.42
C ALA A 41 -13.20 13.68 20.49
N ALA A 42 -13.54 12.91 19.47
CA ALA A 42 -14.73 12.05 19.43
C ALA A 42 -14.54 10.68 20.12
N GLY A 43 -13.41 10.46 20.81
CA GLY A 43 -13.15 9.24 21.59
C GLY A 43 -12.53 8.09 20.79
N PHE A 44 -12.11 8.31 19.54
CA PHE A 44 -11.29 7.31 18.84
C PHE A 44 -9.94 7.17 19.53
N SER A 45 -9.38 5.97 19.51
CA SER A 45 -8.05 5.65 20.03
C SER A 45 -7.11 5.24 18.91
N VAL A 46 -5.81 5.48 19.09
CA VAL A 46 -4.79 5.00 18.15
C VAL A 46 -4.78 3.48 18.16
N ARG A 47 -4.94 2.89 16.97
CA ARG A 47 -4.80 1.44 16.76
C ARG A 47 -3.37 1.10 16.35
N GLU A 48 -2.82 1.86 15.41
CA GLU A 48 -1.51 1.60 14.83
C GLU A 48 -0.90 2.93 14.33
N GLU A 49 0.39 3.11 14.60
CA GLU A 49 1.18 4.19 14.04
C GLU A 49 1.93 3.72 12.78
N LEU A 50 2.08 4.62 11.82
CA LEU A 50 2.73 4.33 10.55
C LEU A 50 3.84 5.37 10.28
N HIS A 51 4.96 4.89 9.76
CA HIS A 51 5.92 5.75 9.10
C HIS A 51 5.30 6.30 7.83
N LEU A 52 5.41 7.61 7.60
CA LEU A 52 5.26 8.21 6.29
C LEU A 52 6.64 8.35 5.65
N LEU A 53 6.79 7.88 4.42
CA LEU A 53 8.03 7.97 3.66
C LEU A 53 7.82 8.70 2.35
N VAL A 54 8.79 9.52 1.97
CA VAL A 54 8.79 10.32 0.75
C VAL A 54 10.00 10.03 -0.13
N HIS A 55 9.79 9.96 -1.44
CA HIS A 55 10.84 9.83 -2.44
C HIS A 55 10.75 10.98 -3.46
N ARG A 56 11.84 11.74 -3.66
CA ARG A 56 11.91 12.94 -4.54
C ARG A 56 12.27 12.65 -6.01
N LEU A 57 12.41 11.37 -6.35
CA LEU A 57 12.64 10.85 -7.70
C LEU A 57 13.98 11.26 -8.35
N SER A 58 14.95 11.74 -7.54
CA SER A 58 16.26 12.18 -8.01
C SER A 58 17.39 11.83 -7.02
N PRO A 59 18.44 11.09 -7.45
CA PRO A 59 18.51 10.17 -8.58
C PRO A 59 17.94 8.77 -8.22
N LEU A 60 17.21 8.15 -9.16
CA LEU A 60 16.73 6.77 -8.99
C LEU A 60 17.84 5.76 -9.36
N PRO A 61 18.04 4.68 -8.58
CA PRO A 61 18.82 3.54 -9.02
C PRO A 61 18.30 3.04 -10.37
N ARG A 62 19.19 2.66 -11.29
CA ARG A 62 18.77 2.04 -12.57
C ARG A 62 17.82 0.88 -12.25
N ARG A 63 16.75 0.74 -13.04
CA ARG A 63 15.84 -0.41 -12.97
C ARG A 63 16.68 -1.68 -12.79
N ALA A 64 16.40 -2.45 -11.75
CA ALA A 64 17.08 -3.71 -11.52
C ALA A 64 17.06 -4.50 -12.84
N GLY A 65 18.23 -4.73 -13.41
CA GLY A 65 18.44 -5.89 -14.28
C GLY A 65 18.15 -7.15 -13.47
N PRO A 66 18.03 -8.32 -14.12
CA PRO A 66 17.79 -9.57 -13.39
C PRO A 66 18.80 -9.72 -12.24
N LEU A 67 18.27 -10.25 -11.13
CA LEU A 67 18.98 -10.47 -9.87
C LEU A 67 20.34 -11.12 -10.13
N THR A 68 21.38 -10.58 -9.52
CA THR A 68 22.79 -10.77 -9.88
C THR A 68 23.25 -12.22 -9.82
N GLY A 69 23.52 -12.78 -11.01
CA GLY A 69 24.40 -13.93 -11.26
C GLY A 69 25.32 -13.62 -12.47
N PRO A 70 26.38 -14.42 -12.71
CA PRO A 70 27.37 -14.15 -13.77
C PRO A 70 26.72 -13.99 -15.15
N ARG A 71 27.15 -12.97 -15.89
CA ARG A 71 26.57 -12.55 -17.17
C ARG A 71 27.06 -13.39 -18.35
N THR A 72 26.51 -14.59 -18.51
CA THR A 72 26.67 -15.41 -19.72
C THR A 72 25.44 -16.29 -19.94
N GLY A 73 24.34 -15.72 -20.47
CA GLY A 73 23.14 -16.49 -20.80
C GLY A 73 21.95 -15.64 -21.24
N PRO A 74 20.93 -16.22 -21.92
CA PRO A 74 19.69 -15.52 -22.25
C PRO A 74 19.02 -14.95 -20.99
N ARG A 75 18.40 -13.78 -21.11
CA ARG A 75 17.87 -12.98 -19.99
C ARG A 75 16.57 -13.58 -19.42
N THR A 76 16.67 -14.60 -18.57
CA THR A 76 15.53 -15.41 -18.06
C THR A 76 15.14 -15.12 -16.60
N GLY A 77 15.45 -13.95 -16.06
CA GLY A 77 15.00 -13.57 -14.71
C GLY A 77 13.57 -12.99 -14.72
N PRO A 78 12.75 -13.24 -13.68
CA PRO A 78 11.39 -12.70 -13.60
C PRO A 78 11.41 -11.17 -13.65
N ARG A 79 10.55 -10.60 -14.50
CA ARG A 79 10.42 -9.15 -14.72
C ARG A 79 9.02 -8.70 -14.34
N THR A 80 8.91 -7.45 -13.89
CA THR A 80 7.59 -6.85 -13.69
C THR A 80 6.86 -6.75 -15.04
N ARG A 81 5.57 -7.09 -15.04
CA ARG A 81 4.67 -6.95 -16.21
C ARG A 81 3.36 -6.29 -15.79
N ARG A 82 2.59 -5.82 -16.77
CA ARG A 82 1.24 -5.27 -16.52
C ARG A 82 0.35 -6.41 -16.04
N ALA A 83 -0.42 -6.19 -14.98
CA ALA A 83 -1.44 -7.13 -14.54
C ALA A 83 -2.54 -7.29 -15.59
N ARG A 84 -3.01 -8.52 -15.77
CA ARG A 84 -4.10 -8.94 -16.66
C ARG A 84 -5.27 -9.44 -15.82
N ASN A 85 -6.42 -9.67 -16.46
CA ASN A 85 -7.59 -10.17 -15.74
C ASN A 85 -7.35 -11.56 -15.14
N GLU A 86 -6.58 -12.41 -15.83
CA GLU A 86 -6.17 -13.73 -15.33
C GLU A 86 -5.33 -13.67 -14.05
N ASP A 87 -4.61 -12.58 -13.79
CA ASP A 87 -3.73 -12.47 -12.62
C ASP A 87 -4.48 -12.21 -11.30
N TRP A 88 -5.80 -11.93 -11.34
CA TRP A 88 -6.55 -11.50 -10.15
C TRP A 88 -6.55 -12.54 -9.03
N THR A 89 -6.65 -13.83 -9.36
CA THR A 89 -6.60 -14.91 -8.36
C THR A 89 -5.27 -14.88 -7.62
N GLY A 90 -4.14 -14.84 -8.34
CA GLY A 90 -2.81 -14.76 -7.73
C GLY A 90 -2.52 -13.45 -6.99
N ILE A 91 -3.06 -12.32 -7.46
CA ILE A 91 -2.95 -11.04 -6.74
C ILE A 91 -3.63 -11.12 -5.37
N LEU A 92 -4.85 -11.69 -5.32
CA LEU A 92 -5.61 -11.84 -4.08
C LEU A 92 -4.95 -12.84 -3.13
N ALA A 93 -4.45 -13.97 -3.64
CA ALA A 93 -3.68 -14.94 -2.87
C ALA A 93 -2.40 -14.31 -2.30
N THR A 94 -1.63 -13.61 -3.14
CA THR A 94 -0.42 -12.89 -2.72
C THR A 94 -0.72 -11.85 -1.64
N ASP A 95 -1.82 -11.12 -1.75
CA ASP A 95 -2.21 -10.13 -0.73
C ASP A 95 -2.54 -10.81 0.60
N SER A 96 -3.34 -11.88 0.56
CA SER A 96 -3.71 -12.64 1.76
C SER A 96 -2.47 -13.23 2.46
N GLU A 97 -1.52 -13.77 1.71
CA GLU A 97 -0.29 -14.33 2.27
C GLU A 97 0.68 -13.25 2.80
N ALA A 98 0.71 -12.07 2.19
CA ALA A 98 1.67 -11.02 2.53
C ALA A 98 1.25 -10.16 3.74
N PHE A 99 -0.04 -10.11 4.07
CA PHE A 99 -0.59 -9.24 5.11
C PHE A 99 -1.34 -10.03 6.19
N SER A 100 -1.27 -9.56 7.44
CA SER A 100 -2.13 -10.04 8.53
C SER A 100 -3.59 -9.72 8.27
N ASP A 101 -4.51 -10.47 8.86
CA ASP A 101 -5.97 -10.39 8.63
C ASP A 101 -6.53 -8.97 8.51
N PHE A 102 -6.20 -8.09 9.47
CA PHE A 102 -6.66 -6.70 9.47
C PHE A 102 -6.21 -5.87 8.26
N TRP A 103 -5.01 -6.15 7.74
CA TRP A 103 -4.38 -5.40 6.65
C TRP A 103 -4.59 -6.02 5.28
N ARG A 104 -5.21 -7.20 5.18
CA ARG A 104 -5.53 -7.86 3.91
C ARG A 104 -6.57 -7.07 3.15
N LEU A 105 -6.37 -6.96 1.85
CA LEU A 105 -7.35 -6.40 0.94
C LEU A 105 -7.91 -7.50 0.05
N GLY A 106 -9.21 -7.74 0.21
CA GLY A 106 -9.98 -8.47 -0.80
C GLY A 106 -10.17 -7.66 -2.08
N ARG A 107 -10.87 -8.26 -3.05
CA ARG A 107 -11.11 -7.64 -4.37
C ARG A 107 -11.70 -6.24 -4.27
N HIS A 108 -12.68 -6.04 -3.40
CA HIS A 108 -13.29 -4.72 -3.21
C HIS A 108 -12.29 -3.68 -2.71
N GLY A 109 -11.49 -4.02 -1.68
CA GLY A 109 -10.47 -3.11 -1.14
C GLY A 109 -9.42 -2.72 -2.18
N LEU A 110 -8.98 -3.66 -3.02
CA LEU A 110 -8.06 -3.35 -4.11
C LEU A 110 -8.70 -2.46 -5.18
N LEU A 111 -9.97 -2.67 -5.53
CA LEU A 111 -10.68 -1.80 -6.47
C LEU A 111 -10.83 -0.37 -5.90
N GLN A 112 -11.10 -0.23 -4.60
CA GLN A 112 -11.12 1.07 -3.93
C GLN A 112 -9.74 1.75 -3.98
N ALA A 113 -8.67 1.02 -3.64
CA ALA A 113 -7.31 1.55 -3.75
C ALA A 113 -6.97 1.98 -5.19
N MET A 114 -7.42 1.23 -6.19
CA MET A 114 -7.27 1.58 -7.60
C MET A 114 -8.08 2.82 -7.99
N ALA A 115 -9.24 3.05 -7.38
CA ALA A 115 -10.08 4.21 -7.64
C ALA A 115 -9.60 5.50 -6.94
N ALA A 116 -8.80 5.36 -5.87
CA ALA A 116 -8.28 6.48 -5.08
C ALA A 116 -7.34 7.43 -5.85
N THR A 117 -6.86 7.05 -7.05
CA THR A 117 -6.10 7.95 -7.92
C THR A 117 -6.58 7.87 -9.37
N PRO A 118 -6.67 9.00 -10.09
CA PRO A 118 -7.17 9.04 -11.47
C PRO A 118 -6.25 8.31 -12.44
N VAL A 119 -4.94 8.29 -12.16
CA VAL A 119 -3.95 7.63 -13.00
C VAL A 119 -3.23 6.58 -12.17
N ARG A 120 -3.27 5.33 -12.64
CA ARG A 120 -2.78 4.17 -11.88
C ARG A 120 -1.99 3.19 -12.73
N ARG A 121 -1.17 2.39 -12.06
CA ARG A 121 -0.36 1.33 -12.65
C ARG A 121 -0.31 0.13 -11.71
N LEU A 122 -0.94 -0.95 -12.14
CA LEU A 122 -0.88 -2.26 -11.47
C LEU A 122 0.14 -3.16 -12.19
N ARG A 123 1.13 -3.66 -11.44
CA ARG A 123 2.19 -4.52 -11.94
C ARG A 123 2.27 -5.78 -11.11
N VAL A 124 2.50 -6.91 -11.78
CA VAL A 124 2.76 -8.19 -11.15
C VAL A 124 4.16 -8.67 -11.52
N MET A 125 4.69 -9.56 -10.72
CA MET A 125 5.83 -10.40 -11.05
C MET A 125 5.43 -11.85 -10.85
N SER A 126 5.66 -12.64 -11.89
CA SER A 126 5.43 -14.08 -11.87
C SER A 126 6.67 -14.82 -11.40
N GLY A 127 6.51 -15.93 -10.70
CA GLY A 127 7.56 -16.86 -10.36
C GLY A 127 8.02 -17.65 -11.59
N ALA A 128 8.89 -18.62 -11.36
CA ALA A 128 9.18 -19.65 -12.34
C ALA A 128 8.72 -20.96 -11.72
N VAL A 129 7.41 -21.19 -11.71
CA VAL A 129 6.85 -22.51 -11.44
C VAL A 129 6.14 -22.97 -12.70
N SER A 130 6.90 -23.70 -13.53
CA SER A 130 6.47 -24.41 -14.74
C SER A 130 6.10 -23.55 -15.96
N ASP A 131 6.30 -24.10 -17.16
CA ASP A 131 6.08 -23.51 -18.49
C ASP A 131 4.61 -23.16 -18.82
N SER A 132 3.74 -23.09 -17.80
CA SER A 132 2.40 -22.53 -17.92
C SER A 132 2.28 -21.31 -17.01
N ALA A 133 2.17 -20.13 -17.63
CA ALA A 133 1.85 -18.89 -16.94
C ALA A 133 0.42 -18.98 -16.39
N SER A 134 0.24 -19.65 -15.25
CA SER A 134 -1.03 -19.72 -14.54
C SER A 134 -1.22 -18.47 -13.66
N ALA A 135 -2.47 -18.15 -13.37
CA ALA A 135 -2.85 -17.09 -12.44
C ALA A 135 -2.19 -17.22 -11.05
N ASP A 136 -1.86 -18.45 -10.64
CA ASP A 136 -1.28 -18.79 -9.33
C ASP A 136 0.21 -18.50 -9.22
N ASP A 137 0.86 -18.12 -10.32
CA ASP A 137 2.29 -17.85 -10.34
C ASP A 137 2.64 -16.41 -9.95
N VAL A 138 1.67 -15.57 -9.56
CA VAL A 138 1.97 -14.23 -9.06
C VAL A 138 2.68 -14.35 -7.71
N ILE A 139 3.95 -13.95 -7.66
CA ILE A 139 4.79 -13.96 -6.43
C ILE A 139 4.90 -12.57 -5.78
N GLY A 140 4.43 -11.54 -6.46
CA GLY A 140 4.40 -10.19 -5.95
C GLY A 140 3.67 -9.24 -6.89
N TYR A 141 3.09 -8.19 -6.33
CA TYR A 141 2.45 -7.13 -7.10
C TYR A 141 2.61 -5.76 -6.45
N ALA A 142 2.48 -4.71 -7.24
CA ALA A 142 2.43 -3.34 -6.77
C ALA A 142 1.36 -2.52 -7.50
N LEU A 143 0.63 -1.73 -6.72
CA LEU A 143 -0.26 -0.70 -7.20
C LEU A 143 0.37 0.66 -6.94
N THR A 144 0.64 1.39 -8.02
CA THR A 144 1.19 2.75 -7.98
C THR A 144 0.18 3.73 -8.58
N GLY A 145 -0.12 4.79 -7.85
CA GLY A 145 -1.09 5.83 -8.23
C GLY A 145 -0.46 7.20 -8.39
N ARG A 146 -1.14 8.09 -9.11
CA ARG A 146 -0.77 9.50 -9.28
C ARG A 146 -2.02 10.36 -9.21
N ALA A 147 -1.93 11.46 -8.46
CA ALA A 147 -2.88 12.56 -8.45
C ALA A 147 -2.13 13.89 -8.55
N GLY A 148 -2.28 14.60 -9.67
CA GLY A 148 -1.51 15.82 -9.94
C GLY A 148 0.00 15.58 -9.91
N ALA A 149 0.72 16.40 -9.12
CA ALA A 149 2.17 16.30 -8.94
C ALA A 149 2.61 15.25 -7.88
N ALA A 150 1.67 14.60 -7.20
CA ALA A 150 1.94 13.58 -6.19
C ALA A 150 1.79 12.16 -6.75
N GLY A 151 2.70 11.28 -6.34
CA GLY A 151 2.66 9.85 -6.59
C GLY A 151 2.49 9.06 -5.30
N TYR A 152 1.95 7.86 -5.41
CA TYR A 152 1.67 7.00 -4.28
C TYR A 152 2.06 5.57 -4.62
N LEU A 153 2.89 4.94 -3.79
CA LEU A 153 2.96 3.48 -3.77
C LEU A 153 1.84 2.99 -2.85
N GLN A 154 0.67 2.78 -3.44
CA GLN A 154 -0.58 2.53 -2.69
C GLN A 154 -0.62 1.14 -2.06
N ARG A 155 0.02 0.16 -2.71
CA ARG A 155 0.08 -1.21 -2.23
C ARG A 155 1.30 -1.91 -2.81
N LEU A 156 1.97 -2.71 -1.98
CA LEU A 156 3.06 -3.59 -2.38
C LEU A 156 2.90 -4.90 -1.61
N ALA A 157 2.77 -6.01 -2.32
CA ALA A 157 2.69 -7.33 -1.72
C ALA A 157 3.74 -8.25 -2.35
N VAL A 158 4.38 -9.08 -1.55
CA VAL A 158 5.31 -10.12 -1.98
C VAL A 158 5.07 -11.34 -1.13
N ARG A 159 4.85 -12.49 -1.77
CA ARG A 159 4.63 -13.76 -1.06
C ARG A 159 5.81 -14.06 -0.12
N PRO A 160 5.58 -14.56 1.11
CA PRO A 160 6.63 -14.80 2.09
C PRO A 160 7.81 -15.63 1.57
N ASP A 161 7.56 -16.65 0.76
CA ASP A 161 8.56 -17.54 0.13
C ASP A 161 9.37 -16.88 -1.00
N ALA A 162 8.87 -15.77 -1.55
CA ALA A 162 9.52 -14.98 -2.58
C ALA A 162 10.24 -13.73 -2.02
N GLN A 163 10.11 -13.48 -0.71
CA GLN A 163 10.79 -12.38 -0.05
C GLN A 163 12.32 -12.59 0.01
N GLY A 164 13.08 -11.50 0.15
CA GLY A 164 14.55 -11.52 0.18
C GLY A 164 15.20 -11.66 -1.18
N ARG A 165 14.42 -11.99 -2.22
CA ARG A 165 14.88 -12.22 -3.59
C ARG A 165 14.73 -10.99 -4.49
N GLY A 166 14.64 -9.79 -3.90
CA GLY A 166 14.54 -8.52 -4.64
C GLY A 166 13.23 -8.27 -5.43
N VAL A 167 12.19 -9.09 -5.25
CA VAL A 167 10.85 -8.90 -5.86
C VAL A 167 10.27 -7.52 -5.54
N GLY A 168 10.18 -7.18 -4.25
CA GLY A 168 9.66 -5.90 -3.79
C GLY A 168 10.45 -4.73 -4.38
N ARG A 169 11.78 -4.81 -4.38
CA ARG A 169 12.66 -3.81 -4.97
C ARG A 169 12.39 -3.60 -6.46
N ALA A 170 12.22 -4.68 -7.22
CA ALA A 170 11.91 -4.58 -8.64
C ALA A 170 10.56 -3.90 -8.91
N LEU A 171 9.54 -4.22 -8.12
CA LEU A 171 8.20 -3.63 -8.22
C LEU A 171 8.19 -2.14 -7.85
N VAL A 172 8.83 -1.77 -6.72
CA VAL A 172 8.94 -0.37 -6.28
C VAL A 172 9.68 0.46 -7.32
N LEU A 173 10.82 -0.03 -7.84
CA LEU A 173 11.55 0.68 -8.87
C LEU A 173 10.74 0.81 -10.17
N ASP A 174 9.93 -0.18 -10.59
CA ASP A 174 9.07 0.01 -11.78
C ASP A 174 8.10 1.17 -11.58
N GLY A 175 7.47 1.25 -10.41
CA GLY A 175 6.55 2.33 -10.01
C GLY A 175 7.23 3.69 -9.98
N LEU A 176 8.38 3.82 -9.31
CA LEU A 176 9.14 5.08 -9.24
C LEU A 176 9.58 5.57 -10.63
N HIS A 177 10.08 4.68 -11.49
CA HIS A 177 10.44 5.05 -12.87
C HIS A 177 9.21 5.45 -13.69
N TRP A 178 8.06 4.84 -13.46
CA TRP A 178 6.81 5.24 -14.11
C TRP A 178 6.38 6.64 -13.64
N LEU A 179 6.39 6.91 -12.34
CA LEU A 179 6.04 8.22 -11.77
C LEU A 179 7.00 9.33 -12.24
N ARG A 180 8.31 9.05 -12.30
CA ARG A 180 9.30 9.99 -12.84
C ARG A 180 8.99 10.38 -14.29
N ARG A 181 8.62 9.42 -15.14
CA ARG A 181 8.21 9.71 -16.53
C ARG A 181 6.94 10.57 -16.61
N HIS A 182 6.10 10.53 -15.59
CA HIS A 182 4.91 11.38 -15.48
C HIS A 182 5.21 12.74 -14.83
N ARG A 183 6.48 13.07 -14.54
CA ARG A 183 6.87 14.33 -13.89
C ARG A 183 6.20 14.54 -12.53
N VAL A 184 6.04 13.46 -11.77
CA VAL A 184 5.71 13.54 -10.34
C VAL A 184 6.93 14.10 -9.60
N GLU A 185 6.68 14.90 -8.57
CA GLU A 185 7.74 15.55 -7.77
C GLU A 185 8.05 14.76 -6.50
N ARG A 186 7.01 14.18 -5.88
CA ARG A 186 7.13 13.41 -4.64
C ARG A 186 6.29 12.15 -4.69
N VAL A 187 6.84 11.05 -4.20
CA VAL A 187 6.13 9.78 -4.05
C VAL A 187 5.99 9.46 -2.58
N LEU A 188 4.77 9.17 -2.13
CA LEU A 188 4.48 8.83 -0.75
C LEU A 188 4.21 7.32 -0.61
N VAL A 189 4.64 6.76 0.50
CA VAL A 189 4.26 5.42 0.97
C VAL A 189 4.18 5.46 2.49
N ASN A 190 3.33 4.64 3.08
CA ASN A 190 3.34 4.42 4.51
C ASN A 190 3.51 2.94 4.84
N THR A 191 4.05 2.66 6.02
CA THR A 191 4.21 1.29 6.53
C THR A 191 4.17 1.30 8.06
N GLN A 192 3.80 0.17 8.67
CA GLN A 192 3.75 0.02 10.12
C GLN A 192 5.14 0.22 10.74
N LEU A 193 5.22 0.80 11.94
CA LEU A 193 6.51 1.00 12.61
C LEU A 193 7.28 -0.30 12.82
N ALA A 194 6.57 -1.39 13.11
CA ALA A 194 7.16 -2.71 13.31
C ALA A 194 7.62 -3.39 11.99
N ASN A 195 7.27 -2.84 10.82
CA ASN A 195 7.62 -3.43 9.53
C ASN A 195 9.01 -3.00 9.06
N ALA A 196 10.03 -3.41 9.83
CA ALA A 196 11.45 -3.12 9.55
C ALA A 196 11.85 -3.54 8.12
N ARG A 197 11.30 -4.66 7.63
CA ARG A 197 11.58 -5.17 6.28
C ARG A 197 11.12 -4.22 5.17
N ALA A 198 9.91 -3.66 5.28
CA ALA A 198 9.41 -2.68 4.32
C ALA A 198 10.17 -1.37 4.45
N LEU A 199 10.47 -0.95 5.68
CA LEU A 199 11.27 0.24 5.96
C LEU A 199 12.65 0.16 5.27
N ASP A 200 13.40 -0.92 5.50
CA ASP A 200 14.70 -1.17 4.88
C ASP A 200 14.62 -1.17 3.35
N LEU A 201 13.57 -1.78 2.79
CA LEU A 201 13.32 -1.77 1.35
C LEU A 201 13.15 -0.33 0.82
N TYR A 202 12.31 0.48 1.48
CA TYR A 202 12.02 1.84 1.04
C TYR A 202 13.24 2.75 1.18
N LEU A 203 13.94 2.69 2.32
CA LEU A 203 15.18 3.43 2.53
C LEU A 203 16.25 3.02 1.50
N GLY A 204 16.41 1.72 1.25
CA GLY A 204 17.38 1.18 0.28
C GLY A 204 17.09 1.54 -1.19
N VAL A 205 15.89 2.06 -1.51
CA VAL A 205 15.58 2.61 -2.84
C VAL A 205 15.48 4.13 -2.87
N GLY A 206 15.84 4.81 -1.79
CA GLY A 206 15.97 6.26 -1.72
C GLY A 206 14.77 7.01 -1.13
N PHE A 207 13.84 6.33 -0.46
CA PHE A 207 12.85 7.02 0.36
C PHE A 207 13.51 7.57 1.64
N THR A 208 12.95 8.65 2.16
CA THR A 208 13.30 9.25 3.45
C THR A 208 12.07 9.28 4.34
N ILE A 209 12.27 9.09 5.65
CA ILE A 209 11.18 9.15 6.64
C ILE A 209 10.80 10.61 6.87
N GLU A 210 9.51 10.91 6.83
CA GLU A 210 8.96 12.20 7.26
C GLU A 210 8.85 12.24 8.80
N THR A 211 9.01 13.43 9.39
CA THR A 211 8.90 13.60 10.84
C THR A 211 7.48 13.28 11.33
N ASP A 212 6.47 13.66 10.56
CA ASP A 212 5.08 13.39 10.86
C ASP A 212 4.76 11.90 10.63
N ARG A 213 4.15 11.27 11.64
CA ARG A 213 3.59 9.93 11.55
C ARG A 213 2.12 9.99 11.15
N LEU A 214 1.68 8.93 10.47
CA LEU A 214 0.25 8.70 10.29
C LEU A 214 -0.25 7.76 11.40
N ALA A 215 -1.54 7.83 11.70
CA ALA A 215 -2.19 6.89 12.59
C ALA A 215 -3.45 6.32 11.96
N VAL A 216 -3.66 5.02 12.15
CA VAL A 216 -4.99 4.42 11.99
C VAL A 216 -5.66 4.47 13.35
N LEU A 217 -6.84 5.07 13.40
CA LEU A 217 -7.63 5.19 14.62
C LEU A 217 -8.77 4.19 14.60
N ARG A 218 -9.21 3.80 15.80
CA ARG A 218 -10.35 2.91 16.01
C ARG A 218 -11.34 3.46 17.02
N PHE A 219 -12.59 3.05 16.89
CA PHE A 219 -13.64 3.29 17.86
C PHE A 219 -14.45 1.99 18.06
N PRO A 220 -14.42 1.39 19.25
CA PRO A 220 -15.28 0.25 19.56
C PRO A 220 -16.75 0.65 19.49
N LEU A 221 -17.53 -0.05 18.67
CA LEU A 221 -18.97 0.15 18.54
C LEU A 221 -19.65 -0.77 19.56
N THR A 222 -19.82 -0.23 20.76
CA THR A 222 -20.55 -0.89 21.84
C THR A 222 -21.92 -0.25 21.98
N ASP A 223 -22.83 -0.96 22.64
CA ASP A 223 -24.14 -0.43 23.02
C ASP A 223 -23.93 0.65 24.10
N GLY A 224 -23.47 1.81 23.66
CA GLY A 224 -23.08 2.94 24.48
C GLY A 224 -24.29 3.82 24.70
N GLY A 225 -25.16 3.41 25.62
CA GLY A 225 -26.06 4.34 26.31
C GLY A 225 -25.25 5.54 26.82
N GLU A 226 -25.82 6.71 26.58
CA GLU A 226 -25.36 8.04 26.99
C GLU A 226 -24.33 8.04 28.13
N ARG A 227 -23.15 8.61 27.86
CA ARG A 227 -22.32 9.24 28.88
C ARG A 227 -21.96 10.64 28.45
#